data_AF-A0A091MSB0-F1
#
_entry.id   AF-A0A091MSB0-F1
#
_cell.length_a   1.000
_cell.length_b   1.000
_cell.length_c   1.000
_cell.angle_alpha   90.00
_cell.angle_beta   90.00
_cell.angle_gamma   90.00
#
_symmetry.space_group_name_H-M   'P 1'
#
loop_
_entity.id
_entity.type
_entity.pdbx_description
1 polymer ?
#
loop_
_entity_poly.entity_id
_entity_poly.type
_entity_poly.pdbx_seq_one_letter_code
_entity_poly.pdbx_strand_id
1 'polypeptide(L)' 'MSMIFFACVVRVRDGLPLSASTDFHFNQDFLECRKRLKALSSILVQYPSRGTAKGRNLSI' A
#
# COMPACT_ATOMS: atom_id res chain seq x y z
N MET A 1 8.88 -1.85 19.24
CA MET A 1 8.12 -1.68 18.00
C MET A 1 8.76 -2.56 16.94
N SER A 2 8.12 -3.64 16.47
CA SER A 2 8.61 -4.33 15.28
C SER A 2 8.20 -3.52 14.05
N MET A 3 9.18 -3.12 13.25
CA MET A 3 8.91 -2.52 11.95
C MET A 3 8.35 -3.61 11.03
N ILE A 4 7.20 -3.35 10.41
CA ILE A 4 6.61 -4.27 9.42
C ILE A 4 7.10 -3.84 8.05
N PHE A 5 7.71 -4.75 7.31
CA PHE A 5 8.15 -4.53 5.93
C PHE A 5 7.17 -5.18 4.96
N PHE A 6 6.50 -4.33 4.18
CA PHE A 6 5.58 -4.75 3.13
C PHE A 6 5.99 -4.15 1.80
N ALA A 7 6.05 -5.00 0.78
CA ALA A 7 6.28 -4.61 -0.60
C ALA A 7 5.18 -5.20 -1.48
N CYS A 8 4.67 -4.40 -2.42
CA CYS A 8 3.73 -4.86 -3.43
C CYS A 8 4.00 -4.21 -4.78
N VAL A 9 3.76 -4.98 -5.84
CA VAL A 9 3.73 -4.48 -7.22
C VAL A 9 2.28 -4.51 -7.69
N VAL A 10 1.82 -3.37 -8.21
CA VAL A 10 0.47 -3.18 -8.72
C VAL A 10 0.52 -2.59 -10.13
N ARG A 11 -0.48 -2.89 -10.94
CA ARG A 11 -0.66 -2.23 -12.23
C ARG A 11 -1.20 -0.81 -12.01
N VAL A 12 -0.47 0.20 -12.44
CA VAL A 12 -0.80 1.63 -12.22
C VAL A 12 -2.16 2.02 -12.79
N ARG A 13 -2.59 1.39 -13.90
CA ARG A 13 -3.84 1.74 -14.59
C ARG A 13 -5.10 1.49 -13.77
N ASP A 14 -5.12 0.43 -12.96
CA ASP A 14 -6.34 -0.06 -12.30
C ASP A 14 -6.10 -0.63 -10.89
N GLY A 15 -4.88 -0.55 -10.38
CA GLY A 15 -4.50 -1.07 -9.06
C GLY A 15 -4.47 -2.60 -8.98
N LEU A 16 -4.50 -3.32 -10.11
CA LEU A 16 -4.47 -4.79 -10.10
C LEU A 16 -3.19 -5.29 -9.39
N PRO A 17 -3.30 -6.09 -8.31
CA PRO A 17 -2.13 -6.66 -7.64
C PRO A 17 -1.43 -7.69 -8.53
N LEU A 18 -0.11 -7.54 -8.68
CA LEU A 18 0.73 -8.45 -9.47
C LEU A 18 1.60 -9.33 -8.57
N SER A 19 2.17 -8.75 -7.51
CA SER A 19 2.96 -9.49 -6.52
C SER A 19 2.97 -8.77 -5.18
N ALA A 20 3.25 -9.51 -4.09
CA ALA A 20 3.40 -8.96 -2.76
C ALA A 20 4.32 -9.81 -1.88
N SER A 21 4.98 -9.16 -0.93
CA SER A 21 5.88 -9.74 0.07
C SER A 21 5.64 -9.05 1.41
N THR A 22 5.63 -9.83 2.48
CA THR A 22 5.50 -9.35 3.87
C THR A 22 6.39 -10.22 4.77
N ASP A 23 7.10 -9.58 5.69
CA ASP A 23 7.88 -10.25 6.73
C ASP A 23 7.02 -10.67 7.94
N PHE A 24 5.74 -10.28 7.95
CA PHE A 24 4.82 -10.52 9.06
C PHE A 24 3.65 -11.45 8.70
N HIS A 25 3.30 -12.36 9.62
CA HIS A 25 2.07 -13.17 9.55
C HIS A 25 1.08 -12.73 10.65
N PHE A 26 -0.13 -12.32 10.23
CA PHE A 26 -1.29 -12.03 11.10
C PHE A 26 -1.16 -10.84 12.09
N ASN A 27 -1.07 -9.59 11.57
CA ASN A 27 -1.25 -8.37 12.37
C ASN A 27 -2.48 -7.58 11.88
N GLN A 28 -3.38 -7.18 12.79
CA GLN A 28 -4.56 -6.36 12.46
C GLN A 28 -4.18 -4.97 11.93
N ASP A 29 -3.17 -4.32 12.50
CA ASP A 29 -2.68 -3.01 12.05
C ASP A 29 -2.13 -3.08 10.63
N PHE A 30 -1.51 -4.22 10.29
CA PHE A 30 -1.04 -4.48 8.93
C PHE A 30 -2.20 -4.63 7.95
N LEU A 31 -3.28 -5.33 8.33
CA LEU A 31 -4.47 -5.45 7.48
C LEU A 31 -5.09 -4.08 7.19
N GLU A 32 -5.10 -3.18 8.17
CA GLU A 32 -5.58 -1.81 7.96
C GLU A 32 -4.64 -1.02 7.02
N CYS A 33 -3.33 -1.08 7.25
CA CYS A 33 -2.35 -0.48 6.35
C CYS A 33 -2.48 -0.99 4.91
N ARG A 34 -2.70 -2.30 4.73
CA ARG A 34 -2.90 -2.93 3.42
C ARG A 34 -4.17 -2.43 2.74
N LYS A 35 -5.27 -2.21 3.48
CA LYS A 35 -6.50 -1.62 2.93
C LYS A 35 -6.24 -0.22 2.37
N ARG A 36 -5.53 0.63 3.12
CA ARG A 36 -5.17 1.98 2.68
C ARG A 36 -4.25 1.96 1.46
N LEU A 37 -3.28 1.05 1.40
CA LEU A 37 -2.41 0.86 0.23
C LEU A 37 -3.19 0.38 -1.00
N LYS A 38 -4.17 -0.51 -0.83
CA LYS A 38 -5.05 -0.93 -1.93
C LYS A 38 -5.88 0.24 -2.45
N ALA A 39 -6.42 1.06 -1.56
CA ALA A 39 -7.18 2.25 -1.94
C ALA A 39 -6.29 3.29 -2.65
N LEU A 40 -5.04 3.45 -2.22
CA LEU A 40 -4.05 4.24 -2.93
C LEU A 40 -3.75 3.70 -4.34
N SER A 41 -3.62 2.37 -4.47
CA SER A 41 -3.22 1.74 -5.73
C SER A 41 -4.14 2.03 -6.90
N SER A 42 -5.43 2.30 -6.65
CA SER A 42 -6.41 2.63 -7.70
C SER A 42 -6.30 4.07 -8.21
N ILE A 43 -5.66 4.97 -7.46
CA ILE A 43 -5.51 6.39 -7.82
C ILE A 43 -4.08 6.80 -8.16
N LEU A 44 -3.12 5.85 -8.16
CA LEU A 44 -1.70 6.11 -8.41
C LEU A 44 -1.42 6.84 -9.73
N VAL A 45 -2.27 6.68 -10.74
CA VAL A 45 -2.14 7.38 -12.03
C VAL A 45 -2.17 8.93 -11.90
N GLN A 46 -2.74 9.45 -10.81
CA GLN A 46 -2.86 10.89 -10.55
C GLN A 46 -1.63 11.46 -9.82
N TYR A 47 -0.68 10.62 -9.43
CA TYR A 47 0.47 10.98 -8.61
C TYR A 47 1.79 10.91 -9.41
N PRO A 48 2.86 11.58 -8.95
CA PRO A 48 4.16 11.52 -9.61
C PRO A 48 4.74 10.10 -9.61
N SER A 49 5.66 9.85 -10.55
CA SER A 49 6.32 8.54 -10.71
C SER A 49 7.08 8.04 -9.46
N ARG A 50 7.45 8.94 -8.55
CA ARG A 50 8.08 8.63 -7.27
C ARG A 50 7.62 9.60 -6.20
N GLY A 51 7.36 9.10 -4.99
CA GLY A 51 7.00 9.92 -3.84
C GLY A 51 6.91 9.11 -2.55
N THR A 52 6.67 9.81 -1.45
CA THR A 52 6.43 9.22 -0.13
C THR A 52 5.09 9.73 0.40
N ALA A 53 4.24 8.83 0.88
CA ALA A 53 2.98 9.18 1.53
C ALA A 53 3.06 8.89 3.03
N LYS A 54 2.51 9.80 3.86
CA LYS A 54 2.33 9.57 5.29
C LYS A 54 0.89 9.11 5.54
N GLY A 55 0.72 8.03 6.30
CA GLY A 55 -0.58 7.39 6.55
C GLY A 55 -1.63 8.24 7.28
N ARG A 56 -1.32 9.48 7.71
CA ARG A 56 -2.27 10.40 8.36
C ARG A 56 -3.18 11.16 7.37
N ASN A 57 -2.85 11.22 6.08
CA ASN A 57 -3.57 12.03 5.08
C ASN A 57 -4.22 11.19 3.96
N LEU A 58 -4.38 9.90 4.18
CA LEU A 58 -5.10 9.02 3.25
C LEU A 58 -6.53 8.90 3.75
N SER A 59 -7.30 9.98 3.62
CA SER A 59 -8.76 9.94 3.74
C SER A 59 -9.31 9.32 2.45
N ILE A 60 -9.25 7.99 2.36
CA ILE A 60 -9.88 7.22 1.29
C ILE A 60 -11.01 6.40 1.90
#